data_AF-A0AAE3DAS7-F1
#
_entry.id   AF-A0AAE3DAS7-F1
#
_cell.length_a   1.000
_cell.length_b   1.000
_cell.length_c   1.000
_cell.angle_alpha   90.00
_cell.angle_beta   90.00
_cell.angle_gamma   90.00
#
_symmetry.space_group_name_H-M   'P 1'
#
loop_
_entity.id
_entity.type
_entity.pdbx_description
1 polymer ?
#
loop_
_entity_poly.entity_id
_entity_poly.type
_entity_poly.pdbx_seq_one_letter_code
_entity_poly.pdbx_strand_id
1 'polypeptide(L)' 'MKRSTKKLLRKVENGNLFDDVPTGVLCQSIQMMIDALNRRGVPVRDFDHKEKHVEQIQILKDAVYFLTKGDDPDGEA' A
#
# COMPACT_ATOMS: atom_id res chain seq x y z
N MET A 1 11.38 25.59 13.92
CA MET A 1 10.58 24.35 13.71
C MET A 1 9.29 24.42 14.51
N LYS A 2 8.14 24.16 13.88
CA LYS A 2 6.82 24.25 14.53
C LYS A 2 6.69 23.12 15.58
N ARG A 3 6.17 23.43 16.77
CA ARG A 3 6.01 22.52 17.93
C ARG A 3 5.38 21.17 17.59
N SER A 4 4.50 21.14 16.58
CA SER A 4 3.81 19.95 16.08
C SER A 4 4.77 18.91 15.47
N THR A 5 5.78 19.36 14.70
CA THR A 5 6.75 18.47 14.04
C THR A 5 7.64 17.74 15.06
N LYS A 6 8.00 18.42 16.16
CA LYS A 6 8.75 17.80 17.28
C LYS A 6 7.95 16.71 17.98
N LYS A 7 6.62 16.85 18.10
CA LYS A 7 5.75 15.86 18.74
C LYS A 7 5.59 14.61 17.86
N LEU A 8 5.53 14.81 16.54
CA LEU A 8 5.50 13.71 15.57
C LEU A 8 6.79 12.89 15.63
N LEU A 9 7.96 13.56 15.60
CA LEU A 9 9.27 12.91 15.70
C LEU A 9 9.44 12.14 17.03
N ARG A 10 8.96 12.69 18.15
CA ARG A 10 9.00 12.00 19.44
C ARG A 10 8.12 10.75 19.51
N LYS A 11 7.01 10.71 18.75
CA LYS A 11 6.17 9.51 18.62
C LYS A 11 6.87 8.44 17.81
N VAL A 12 7.56 8.82 16.72
CA VAL A 12 8.41 7.92 15.91
C VAL A 12 9.51 7.27 16.76
N GLU A 13 10.08 8.00 17.71
CA GLU A 13 11.17 7.51 18.58
C GLU A 13 10.71 6.58 19.72
N ASN A 14 9.42 6.59 20.09
CA ASN A 14 8.91 5.89 21.29
C ASN A 14 7.76 4.90 21.00
N GLY A 15 7.33 4.75 19.75
CA GLY A 15 6.27 3.86 19.33
C GLY A 15 6.12 3.84 17.81
N ASN A 16 5.30 2.92 17.28
CA ASN A 16 5.05 2.86 15.85
C ASN A 16 4.10 4.01 15.47
N LEU A 17 4.56 4.90 14.58
CA LEU A 17 3.86 6.11 14.13
C LEU A 17 2.43 5.83 13.65
N PHE A 18 2.19 4.60 13.21
CA PHE A 18 0.96 4.18 12.53
C PHE A 18 -0.05 3.46 13.43
N ASP A 19 0.27 3.20 14.71
CA ASP A 19 -0.62 2.43 15.60
C ASP A 19 -1.98 3.11 15.81
N ASP A 20 -2.02 4.45 15.79
CA ASP A 20 -3.25 5.24 15.94
C ASP A 20 -3.94 5.54 14.58
N VAL A 21 -3.38 5.10 13.46
CA VAL A 21 -3.89 5.44 12.13
C VAL A 21 -4.93 4.39 11.72
N PRO A 22 -6.17 4.79 11.36
CA PRO A 22 -7.18 3.83 10.90
C PRO A 22 -6.69 3.01 9.71
N THR A 23 -6.95 1.69 9.72
CA THR A 23 -6.54 0.76 8.65
C THR A 23 -6.91 1.25 7.25
N GLY A 24 -8.10 1.84 7.09
CA GLY A 24 -8.54 2.43 5.82
C GLY A 24 -7.62 3.54 5.31
N VAL A 25 -7.12 4.40 6.21
CA VAL A 25 -6.20 5.48 5.87
C VAL A 25 -4.82 4.92 5.51
N LEU A 26 -4.36 3.88 6.23
CA LEU A 26 -3.12 3.18 5.89
C LEU A 26 -3.21 2.57 4.48
N CYS A 27 -4.29 1.84 4.18
CA CYS A 27 -4.48 1.22 2.87
C CYS A 27 -4.54 2.26 1.74
N GLN A 28 -5.24 3.38 1.93
CA GLN A 28 -5.24 4.49 0.96
C GLN A 28 -3.84 5.06 0.75
N SER A 29 -3.05 5.21 1.81
CA SER A 29 -1.67 5.70 1.68
C SER A 29 -0.80 4.73 0.88
N ILE A 30 -0.98 3.41 1.06
CA ILE A 30 -0.24 2.40 0.29
C ILE A 30 -0.68 2.43 -1.18
N GLN A 31 -1.98 2.56 -1.48
CA GLN A 31 -2.47 2.74 -2.85
C GLN A 31 -1.79 3.95 -3.53
N MET A 32 -1.74 5.10 -2.85
CA MET A 32 -1.07 6.29 -3.37
C MET A 32 0.42 6.07 -3.66
N MET A 33 1.10 5.28 -2.82
CA MET A 33 2.50 4.92 -3.02
C MET A 33 2.69 3.99 -4.23
N ILE A 34 1.82 2.99 -4.38
CA ILE A 34 1.79 2.11 -5.57
C ILE A 34 1.59 2.94 -6.84
N ASP A 35 0.60 3.85 -6.85
CA ASP A 35 0.34 4.72 -8.00
C ASP A 35 1.55 5.61 -8.33
N ALA A 36 2.24 6.12 -7.31
CA ALA A 36 3.42 6.95 -7.50
C ALA A 36 4.61 6.16 -8.08
N LEU A 37 4.80 4.91 -7.68
CA LEU A 37 5.81 4.01 -8.24
C LEU A 37 5.47 3.66 -9.70
N ASN A 38 4.22 3.32 -9.97
CA ASN A 38 3.73 3.03 -11.32
C ASN A 38 3.94 4.23 -12.27
N ARG A 39 3.61 5.45 -11.83
CA ARG A 39 3.89 6.69 -12.61
C ARG A 39 5.38 6.93 -12.89
N ARG A 40 6.28 6.36 -12.08
CA ARG A 40 7.74 6.43 -12.27
C ARG A 40 8.28 5.29 -13.14
N GLY A 41 7.41 4.41 -13.65
CA GLY A 41 7.83 3.22 -14.39
C GLY A 41 8.43 2.12 -13.51
N VAL A 42 8.18 2.15 -12.19
CA VAL A 42 8.63 1.13 -11.24
C VAL A 42 7.41 0.31 -10.82
N PRO A 43 7.14 -0.84 -11.47
CA PRO A 43 5.97 -1.64 -11.14
C PRO A 43 6.13 -2.33 -9.78
N VAL A 44 5.07 -2.31 -8.98
CA VAL A 44 4.95 -3.18 -7.79
C VAL A 44 4.45 -4.54 -8.26
N ARG A 45 5.22 -5.59 -7.97
CA ARG A 45 4.94 -6.96 -8.45
C ARG A 45 4.63 -7.88 -7.29
N ASP A 46 3.83 -8.89 -7.58
CA ASP A 46 3.70 -10.05 -6.71
C ASP A 46 5.06 -10.78 -6.67
N PHE A 47 5.48 -11.20 -5.47
CA PHE A 47 6.76 -11.88 -5.27
C PHE A 47 6.71 -13.33 -5.78
N ASP A 48 5.59 -14.01 -5.55
CA ASP A 48 5.37 -15.39 -5.97
C ASP A 48 5.05 -15.46 -7.47
N HIS A 49 4.37 -14.44 -8.00
CA HIS A 49 3.98 -14.29 -9.40
C HIS A 49 4.62 -13.04 -10.02
N LYS A 50 5.92 -13.11 -10.34
CA LYS A 50 6.75 -11.94 -10.73
C LYS A 50 6.30 -11.23 -12.02
N GLU A 51 5.48 -11.89 -12.83
CA GLU A 51 4.81 -11.37 -14.01
C GLU A 51 3.59 -10.50 -13.68
N LYS A 52 3.00 -10.68 -12.50
CA LYS A 52 1.78 -9.99 -12.09
C LYS A 52 2.09 -8.65 -11.42
N HIS A 53 1.33 -7.65 -11.83
CA HIS A 53 1.46 -6.27 -11.37
C HIS A 53 0.37 -5.97 -10.36
N VAL A 54 0.75 -5.54 -9.16
CA VAL A 54 -0.19 -5.04 -8.15
C VAL A 54 -0.70 -3.67 -8.61
N GLU A 55 -2.02 -3.58 -8.81
CA GLU A 55 -2.67 -2.34 -9.23
C GLU A 55 -3.49 -1.73 -8.10
N GLN A 56 -4.04 -2.56 -7.22
CA GLN A 56 -5.01 -2.10 -6.23
C GLN A 56 -4.84 -2.76 -4.87
N ILE A 57 -5.21 -2.05 -3.81
CA ILE A 57 -5.44 -2.59 -2.48
C ILE A 57 -6.93 -2.58 -2.16
N GLN A 58 -7.44 -3.68 -1.62
CA GLN A 58 -8.79 -3.77 -1.09
C GLN A 58 -8.81 -4.27 0.35
N ILE A 59 -9.75 -3.76 1.12
CA ILE A 59 -10.05 -4.24 2.46
C ILE A 59 -11.34 -5.04 2.34
N LEU A 60 -11.28 -6.32 2.67
CA LEU A 60 -12.44 -7.20 2.69
C LEU A 60 -12.53 -7.84 4.07
N LYS A 61 -13.60 -7.50 4.79
CA LYS A 61 -13.81 -7.86 6.20
C LYS A 61 -12.66 -7.37 7.08
N ASP A 62 -11.83 -8.29 7.56
CA ASP A 62 -10.75 -8.13 8.51
C ASP A 62 -9.35 -8.28 7.88
N ALA A 63 -9.29 -8.44 6.55
CA ALA A 63 -8.04 -8.64 5.81
C ALA A 63 -7.83 -7.58 4.72
N VAL A 64 -6.56 -7.35 4.42
CA VAL A 64 -6.09 -6.46 3.34
C VAL A 64 -5.55 -7.34 2.21
N TYR A 65 -6.01 -7.07 1.00
CA TYR A 65 -5.64 -7.81 -0.20
C TYR A 65 -4.97 -6.87 -1.20
N PHE A 66 -3.86 -7.32 -1.78
CA PHE A 66 -3.25 -6.71 -2.94
C PHE A 66 -3.80 -7.41 -4.18
N LEU A 67 -4.47 -6.65 -5.04
CA LEU A 67 -5.01 -7.14 -6.29
C LEU A 67 -4.00 -6.90 -7.40
N THR A 68 -3.61 -8.00 -8.02
CA THR A 68 -2.85 -7.95 -9.25
C THR A 68 -3.78 -7.83 -10.44
N LYS A 69 -3.32 -7.20 -11.51
CA LYS A 69 -3.96 -7.35 -12.82
C LYS A 69 -4.02 -8.85 -13.13
N GLY A 70 -5.24 -9.37 -13.31
CA GLY A 70 -5.43 -10.75 -13.75
C GLY A 70 -4.94 -10.92 -15.17
N ASP A 71 -4.59 -12.16 -15.53
CA ASP A 71 -4.79 -12.58 -16.92
C ASP A 71 -6.28 -12.40 -17.23
N ASP A 72 -6.60 -11.90 -18.42
CA ASP A 72 -7.99 -11.73 -18.85
C ASP A 72 -8.81 -12.99 -18.52
N PRO A 73 -10.08 -12.88 -18.09
CA PRO A 73 -10.93 -14.03 -17.75
C PRO A 73 -11.16 -15.02 -18.92
N ASP A 74 -10.62 -14.74 -20.10
CA ASP A 74 -10.64 -15.58 -21.29
C ASP A 74 -9.36 -16.41 -21.45
N GLY A 75 -8.78 -16.87 -20.33
CA GLY A 75 -7.70 -17.85 -20.33
C GLY A 75 -8.19 -19.21 -20.85
N GLU A 76 -8.21 -19.40 -22.17
CA GLU A 76 -7.99 -20.73 -22.74
C GLU A 76 -6.55 -21.15 -22.41
N ALA A 77 -6.47 -22.27 -21.69
CA ALA A 77 -5.24 -22.93 -21.28
C ALA A 77 -4.48 -23.56 -22.46
#